data_AF-A0A0K8UVG0-F1
#
_entry.id   AF-A0A0K8UVG0-F1
#
_cell.length_a   1.000
_cell.length_b   1.000
_cell.length_c   1.000
_cell.angle_alpha   90.00
_cell.angle_beta   90.00
_cell.angle_gamma   90.00
#
_symmetry.space_group_name_H-M   'P 1'
#
loop_
_entity.id
_entity.type
_entity.pdbx_description
1 polymer ?
#
loop_
_entity_poly.entity_id
_entity_poly.type
_entity_poly.pdbx_seq_one_letter_code
_entity_poly.pdbx_strand_id
1 'polypeptide(L)'
;MEGTSGRSDFDSTFKAQAGAQQGEQELATKMLQIQSKRFYLDVKQNRRGRFIKVAEIGADGRRSQVYLALSTAAEFRDHLSTFSDYYASLGPPNPDNLPEDGKLKSEMMIKDNRRYYLDLKENARGRFLRVSQTITRGGPRSQIAIPA
;
A
#
# COMPACT_ATOMS: atom_id res chain seq x y z
N MET A 1 -25.25 39.22 -15.60
CA MET A 1 -23.99 38.56 -15.97
C MET A 1 -23.49 37.82 -14.75
N GLU A 2 -23.44 36.50 -14.92
CA GLU A 2 -22.68 35.44 -14.23
C GLU A 2 -22.31 35.57 -12.74
N GLY A 3 -22.78 34.58 -11.98
CA GLY A 3 -22.24 34.21 -10.67
C GLY A 3 -21.13 33.17 -10.77
N THR A 4 -20.49 32.86 -9.63
CA THR A 4 -19.73 31.63 -9.44
C THR A 4 -19.83 31.15 -7.99
N SER A 5 -20.64 30.11 -7.79
CA SER A 5 -20.69 29.28 -6.60
C SER A 5 -19.72 28.11 -6.78
N GLY A 6 -18.53 28.18 -6.18
CA GLY A 6 -17.56 27.09 -6.18
C GLY A 6 -17.70 26.18 -4.95
N ARG A 7 -18.66 25.26 -4.95
CA ARG A 7 -18.75 24.15 -3.99
C ARG A 7 -19.14 22.85 -4.71
N SER A 8 -18.41 21.79 -4.33
CA SER A 8 -18.77 20.37 -4.39
C SER A 8 -18.85 19.62 -5.74
N ASP A 9 -17.72 19.47 -6.45
CA ASP A 9 -17.60 18.48 -7.54
C ASP A 9 -16.61 17.33 -7.28
N PHE A 10 -15.85 17.36 -6.17
CA PHE A 10 -14.81 16.35 -5.93
C PHE A 10 -15.28 15.05 -5.23
N ASP A 11 -16.54 15.00 -4.78
CA ASP A 11 -17.09 13.84 -4.04
C ASP A 11 -17.81 12.82 -4.97
N SER A 12 -18.19 13.25 -6.18
CA SER A 12 -19.05 12.46 -7.08
C SER A 12 -18.33 11.28 -7.75
N THR A 13 -17.01 11.33 -7.91
CA THR A 13 -16.25 10.27 -8.59
C THR A 13 -15.86 9.10 -7.67
N PHE A 14 -16.02 9.24 -6.34
CA PHE A 14 -15.79 8.14 -5.39
C PHE A 14 -16.92 7.11 -5.36
N LYS A 15 -18.10 7.45 -5.88
CA LYS A 15 -19.26 6.51 -5.94
C LYS A 15 -19.28 5.62 -7.18
N ALA A 16 -18.54 5.91 -8.24
CA ALA A 16 -18.63 5.17 -9.50
C ALA A 16 -18.01 3.75 -9.47
N GLN A 17 -17.32 3.37 -8.38
CA GLN A 17 -16.90 1.98 -8.11
C GLN A 17 -17.60 1.35 -6.89
N ALA A 18 -18.58 2.03 -6.30
CA ALA A 18 -19.35 1.52 -5.14
C ALA A 18 -20.35 0.40 -5.49
N GLY A 19 -20.43 -0.01 -6.78
CA GLY A 19 -21.38 -1.02 -7.26
C GLY A 19 -21.13 -2.46 -6.79
N ALA A 20 -20.03 -2.74 -6.09
CA ALA A 20 -19.71 -4.07 -5.55
C ALA A 20 -19.69 -4.13 -4.00
N GLN A 21 -20.01 -3.04 -3.30
CA GLN A 21 -19.71 -2.87 -1.86
C GLN A 21 -20.94 -2.80 -0.94
N GLN A 22 -22.10 -3.35 -1.33
CA GLN A 22 -23.30 -3.36 -0.48
C GLN A 22 -23.18 -4.15 0.85
N GLY A 23 -21.98 -4.57 1.25
CA GLY A 23 -21.72 -5.24 2.53
C GLY A 23 -20.42 -4.85 3.23
N GLU A 24 -19.75 -3.78 2.79
CA GLU A 24 -18.52 -3.28 3.43
C GLU A 24 -18.79 -1.96 4.14
N GLN A 25 -18.69 -1.96 5.47
CA GLN A 25 -18.75 -0.77 6.30
C GLN A 25 -17.34 -0.21 6.50
N GLU A 26 -17.15 1.08 6.22
CA GLU A 26 -15.93 1.79 6.59
C GLU A 26 -16.02 2.23 8.06
N LEU A 27 -14.96 1.94 8.82
CA LEU A 27 -14.88 2.23 10.25
C LEU A 27 -13.94 3.41 10.54
N ALA A 28 -12.86 3.52 9.79
CA ALA A 28 -11.89 4.61 9.89
C ALA A 28 -11.10 4.70 8.59
N THR A 29 -10.63 5.90 8.25
CA THR A 29 -9.71 6.13 7.14
C THR A 29 -8.57 7.03 7.57
N LYS A 30 -7.38 6.80 7.02
CA LYS A 30 -6.23 7.70 7.12
C LYS A 30 -5.59 7.86 5.75
N MET A 31 -5.38 9.11 5.33
CA MET A 31 -4.66 9.44 4.11
C MET A 31 -3.24 9.92 4.44
N LEU A 32 -2.26 9.40 3.70
CA LEU A 32 -0.86 9.81 3.77
C LEU A 32 -0.41 10.26 2.38
N GLN A 33 0.16 11.45 2.27
CA GLN A 33 0.88 11.86 1.07
C GLN A 33 2.38 11.65 1.31
N ILE A 34 3.00 10.81 0.50
CA ILE A 34 4.43 10.47 0.60
C ILE A 34 5.04 10.71 -0.78
N GLN A 35 5.97 11.66 -0.86
CA GLN A 35 6.50 12.15 -2.14
C GLN A 35 5.35 12.53 -3.10
N SER A 36 5.36 12.02 -4.33
CA SER A 36 4.34 12.26 -5.35
C SER A 36 3.17 11.25 -5.31
N LYS A 37 3.05 10.45 -4.25
CA LYS A 37 2.03 9.40 -4.11
C LYS A 37 1.08 9.68 -2.95
N ARG A 38 -0.15 9.18 -3.06
CA ARG A 38 -1.13 9.20 -1.97
C ARG A 38 -1.47 7.77 -1.56
N PHE A 39 -1.49 7.53 -0.26
CA PHE A 39 -1.86 6.26 0.34
C PHE A 39 -3.12 6.43 1.19
N TYR A 40 -4.07 5.52 1.05
CA TYR A 40 -5.29 5.47 1.85
C TYR A 40 -5.27 4.17 2.65
N LEU A 41 -5.42 4.29 3.97
CA LEU A 41 -5.47 3.18 4.90
C LEU A 41 -6.87 3.15 5.51
N ASP A 42 -7.73 2.29 4.99
CA ASP A 42 -9.12 2.20 5.43
C ASP A 42 -9.32 0.95 6.28
N VAL A 43 -9.78 1.12 7.52
CA VAL A 43 -10.29 0.02 8.34
C VAL A 43 -11.73 -0.23 7.91
N LYS A 44 -12.02 -1.42 7.40
CA LYS A 44 -13.35 -1.82 6.93
C LYS A 44 -13.81 -3.10 7.61
N GLN A 45 -15.13 -3.30 7.62
CA GLN A 45 -15.78 -4.49 8.15
C GLN A 45 -16.77 -5.04 7.13
N ASN A 46 -16.74 -6.35 6.92
CA ASN A 46 -17.76 -7.06 6.15
C ASN A 46 -18.22 -8.32 6.90
N ARG A 47 -19.05 -9.14 6.27
CA ARG A 47 -19.55 -10.40 6.88
C ARG A 47 -18.45 -11.39 7.31
N ARG A 48 -17.24 -11.26 6.76
CA ARG A 48 -16.09 -12.13 7.10
C ARG A 48 -15.22 -11.57 8.23
N GLY A 49 -15.49 -10.34 8.70
CA GLY A 49 -14.76 -9.68 9.77
C GLY A 49 -14.14 -8.35 9.37
N ARG A 50 -13.23 -7.85 10.22
CA ARG A 50 -12.53 -6.58 10.04
C ARG A 50 -11.20 -6.77 9.31
N PHE A 51 -10.85 -5.80 8.47
CA PHE A 51 -9.61 -5.79 7.70
C PHE A 51 -9.17 -4.36 7.41
N ILE A 52 -7.92 -4.20 6.98
CA ILE A 52 -7.39 -2.93 6.48
C ILE A 52 -7.17 -3.05 4.98
N LYS A 53 -7.72 -2.10 4.24
CA LYS A 53 -7.41 -1.88 2.82
C LYS A 53 -6.34 -0.79 2.73
N VAL A 54 -5.20 -1.11 2.13
CA VAL A 54 -4.15 -0.12 1.83
C VAL A 54 -4.16 0.12 0.34
N ALA A 55 -4.55 1.33 -0.08
CA ALA A 55 -4.54 1.75 -1.47
C ALA A 55 -3.40 2.74 -1.74
N GLU A 56 -2.72 2.58 -2.86
CA GLU A 56 -1.72 3.51 -3.39
C GLU A 56 -2.29 4.16 -4.66
N ILE A 57 -2.15 5.47 -4.76
CA ILE A 57 -2.37 6.26 -5.97
C ILE A 57 -1.01 6.82 -6.39
N GLY A 58 -0.51 6.33 -7.53
CA GLY A 58 0.72 6.79 -8.16
C GLY A 58 0.59 8.22 -8.70
N ALA A 59 1.73 8.84 -9.01
CA ALA A 59 1.77 10.18 -9.62
C ALA A 59 1.09 10.22 -11.01
N ASP A 60 1.07 9.08 -11.70
CA ASP A 60 0.38 8.86 -12.97
C ASP A 60 -1.12 8.53 -12.80
N GLY A 61 -1.63 8.60 -11.57
CA GLY A 61 -3.02 8.27 -11.22
C GLY A 61 -3.30 6.77 -11.18
N ARG A 62 -2.31 5.90 -11.44
CA ARG A 62 -2.50 4.45 -11.34
C ARG A 62 -2.82 4.06 -9.91
N ARG A 63 -3.77 3.14 -9.77
CA ARG A 63 -4.26 2.68 -8.48
C ARG A 63 -3.82 1.25 -8.25
N SER A 64 -3.29 0.98 -7.07
CA SER A 64 -3.03 -0.37 -6.60
C SER A 64 -3.48 -0.49 -5.15
N GLN A 65 -3.73 -1.72 -4.70
CA GLN A 65 -4.24 -1.95 -3.35
C GLN A 65 -3.85 -3.34 -2.84
N VAL A 66 -3.67 -3.45 -1.54
CA VAL A 66 -3.51 -4.72 -0.82
C VAL A 66 -4.48 -4.76 0.36
N TYR A 67 -4.82 -5.96 0.81
CA TYR A 67 -5.76 -6.19 1.90
C TYR A 67 -5.09 -6.98 3.01
N LEU A 68 -5.14 -6.47 4.24
CA LEU A 68 -4.53 -7.05 5.41
C LEU A 68 -5.60 -7.42 6.43
N ALA A 69 -5.55 -8.63 6.98
CA ALA A 69 -6.23 -8.91 8.24
C ALA A 69 -5.59 -8.06 9.35
N LEU A 70 -6.35 -7.72 10.40
CA LEU A 70 -5.80 -6.91 11.50
C LEU A 70 -4.56 -7.55 12.15
N SER A 71 -4.51 -8.87 12.27
CA SER A 71 -3.33 -9.60 12.76
C SER A 71 -2.10 -9.38 11.86
N THR A 72 -2.29 -9.45 10.55
CA THR A 72 -1.21 -9.23 9.57
C THR A 72 -0.80 -7.76 9.51
N ALA A 73 -1.70 -6.82 9.78
CA ALA A 73 -1.36 -5.40 9.87
C ALA A 73 -0.49 -5.08 11.10
N ALA A 74 -0.71 -5.77 12.23
CA ALA A 74 0.15 -5.65 13.40
C ALA A 74 1.57 -6.18 13.11
N GLU A 75 1.67 -7.39 12.55
CA GLU A 75 2.95 -7.98 12.12
C GLU A 75 3.67 -7.09 11.09
N PHE A 76 2.94 -6.54 10.12
CA PHE A 76 3.48 -5.59 9.15
C PHE A 76 4.07 -4.35 9.83
N ARG A 77 3.37 -3.81 10.83
CA ARG A 77 3.81 -2.64 11.59
C ARG A 77 5.11 -2.90 12.36
N ASP A 78 5.29 -4.10 12.90
CA ASP A 78 6.52 -4.46 13.61
C ASP A 78 7.70 -4.65 12.62
N HIS A 79 7.44 -5.24 11.45
CA HIS A 79 8.43 -5.29 10.38
C HIS A 79 8.81 -3.89 9.86
N LEU A 80 7.89 -2.94 9.78
CA LEU A 80 8.19 -1.56 9.36
C LEU A 80 9.25 -0.91 10.26
N SER A 81 9.23 -1.15 11.57
CA SER A 81 10.29 -0.68 12.47
C SER A 81 11.65 -1.28 12.11
N THR A 82 11.69 -2.60 11.87
CA THR A 82 12.93 -3.29 11.48
C THR A 82 13.48 -2.80 10.13
N PHE A 83 12.61 -2.53 9.16
CA PHE A 83 13.00 -1.95 7.87
C PHE A 83 13.48 -0.50 8.02
N SER A 84 12.85 0.28 8.90
CA SER A 84 13.25 1.65 9.19
C SER A 84 14.66 1.72 9.80
N ASP A 85 14.95 0.87 10.78
CA ASP A 85 16.27 0.82 11.43
C ASP A 85 17.35 0.38 10.42
N TYR A 86 17.05 -0.64 9.61
CA TYR A 86 17.95 -1.08 8.55
C TYR A 86 18.20 0.04 7.53
N TYR A 87 17.15 0.72 7.06
CA TYR A 87 17.27 1.84 6.12
C TYR A 87 18.12 2.98 6.68
N ALA A 88 17.95 3.34 7.95
CA ALA A 88 18.73 4.38 8.62
C ALA A 88 20.23 4.01 8.75
N SER A 89 20.56 2.71 8.76
CA SER A 89 21.95 2.24 8.78
C SER A 89 22.63 2.25 7.40
N LEU A 90 21.86 2.39 6.32
CA LEU A 90 22.41 2.38 4.97
C LEU A 90 23.10 3.72 4.66
N GLY A 91 24.27 3.62 4.02
CA GLY A 91 24.94 4.77 3.41
C GLY A 91 24.20 5.33 2.19
N PRO A 92 24.77 6.34 1.51
CA PRO A 92 24.20 6.89 0.29
C PRO A 92 23.98 5.79 -0.77
N PRO A 93 22.96 5.94 -1.65
CA PRO A 93 22.74 5.01 -2.76
C PRO A 93 24.00 4.86 -3.61
N ASN A 94 24.35 3.62 -3.96
CA ASN A 94 25.46 3.36 -4.86
C ASN A 94 24.92 2.72 -6.16
N PRO A 95 24.72 3.52 -7.22
CA PRO A 95 24.14 3.03 -8.47
C PRO A 95 25.01 1.98 -9.18
N ASP A 96 26.30 1.92 -8.86
CA ASP A 96 27.25 0.98 -9.49
C ASP A 96 27.26 -0.41 -8.83
N ASN A 97 26.62 -0.56 -7.66
CA ASN A 97 26.60 -1.81 -6.90
C ASN A 97 25.19 -2.18 -6.42
N LEU A 98 24.23 -2.18 -7.33
CA LEU A 98 22.87 -2.64 -7.05
C LEU A 98 22.80 -4.17 -7.14
N PRO A 99 22.14 -4.86 -6.19
CA PRO A 99 21.80 -6.28 -6.35
C PRO A 99 21.04 -6.49 -7.66
N GLU A 100 21.23 -7.64 -8.32
CA GLU A 100 20.60 -7.94 -9.61
C GLU A 100 19.07 -7.82 -9.56
N ASP A 101 18.46 -8.24 -8.45
CA ASP A 101 17.03 -8.10 -8.21
C ASP A 101 16.65 -6.81 -7.48
N GLY A 102 17.63 -5.99 -7.09
CA GLY A 102 17.51 -4.74 -6.35
C GLY A 102 17.01 -4.87 -4.92
N LYS A 103 16.98 -6.06 -4.30
CA LYS A 103 16.52 -6.23 -2.91
C LYS A 103 17.67 -6.04 -1.93
N LEU A 104 17.43 -5.20 -0.92
CA LEU A 104 18.35 -4.92 0.18
C LEU A 104 18.02 -5.71 1.45
N LYS A 105 16.72 -5.92 1.70
CA LYS A 105 16.21 -6.73 2.82
C LYS A 105 14.83 -7.26 2.47
N SER A 106 14.53 -8.49 2.89
CA SER A 106 13.23 -9.12 2.65
C SER A 106 12.66 -9.76 3.92
N GLU A 107 11.34 -9.69 4.06
CA GLU A 107 10.55 -10.39 5.07
C GLU A 107 9.30 -11.00 4.41
N MET A 108 8.65 -11.95 5.09
CA MET A 108 7.43 -12.57 4.60
C MET A 108 6.41 -12.75 5.73
N MET A 109 5.17 -12.40 5.45
CA MET A 109 4.03 -12.71 6.32
C MET A 109 3.08 -13.67 5.61
N ILE A 110 2.44 -14.56 6.36
CA ILE A 110 1.49 -15.55 5.82
C ILE A 110 0.18 -15.46 6.59
N LYS A 111 -0.94 -15.40 5.87
CA LYS A 111 -2.27 -15.48 6.45
C LYS A 111 -3.15 -16.38 5.59
N ASP A 112 -3.56 -17.52 6.14
CA ASP A 112 -4.35 -18.53 5.45
C ASP A 112 -3.68 -18.94 4.12
N ASN A 113 -4.32 -18.67 2.99
CA ASN A 113 -3.79 -18.91 1.65
C ASN A 113 -3.11 -17.70 1.01
N ARG A 114 -2.84 -16.63 1.77
CA ARG A 114 -2.20 -15.40 1.27
C ARG A 114 -0.78 -15.29 1.79
N ARG A 115 0.13 -14.90 0.90
CA ARG A 115 1.52 -14.55 1.23
C ARG A 115 1.75 -13.08 0.93
N TYR A 116 2.43 -12.41 1.85
CA TYR A 116 2.83 -11.02 1.72
C TYR A 116 4.35 -10.96 1.73
N TYR A 117 4.93 -10.52 0.63
CA TYR A 117 6.37 -10.33 0.50
C TYR A 117 6.67 -8.86 0.73
N LEU A 118 7.57 -8.58 1.67
CA LEU A 118 8.02 -7.25 2.04
C LEU A 118 9.47 -7.12 1.58
N ASP A 119 9.72 -6.41 0.49
CA ASP A 119 11.06 -6.23 -0.07
C ASP A 119 11.46 -4.76 0.01
N LEU A 120 12.45 -4.42 0.85
CA LEU A 120 13.12 -3.13 0.74
C LEU A 120 14.05 -3.19 -0.47
N LYS A 121 13.84 -2.31 -1.43
CA LYS A 121 14.52 -2.33 -2.72
C LYS A 121 15.20 -1.00 -3.02
N GLU A 122 16.22 -1.05 -3.85
CA GLU A 122 16.91 0.11 -4.42
C GLU A 122 16.89 0.05 -5.94
N ASN A 123 16.63 1.19 -6.58
CA ASN A 123 16.78 1.38 -8.02
C ASN A 123 17.23 2.81 -8.33
N ALA A 124 17.33 3.16 -9.62
CA ALA A 124 17.75 4.49 -10.06
C ALA A 124 16.90 5.67 -9.53
N ARG A 125 15.69 5.41 -9.00
CA ARG A 125 14.81 6.43 -8.41
C ARG A 125 14.93 6.54 -6.89
N GLY A 126 15.75 5.68 -6.28
CA GLY A 126 15.95 5.60 -4.84
C GLY A 126 15.42 4.31 -4.22
N ARG A 127 15.24 4.34 -2.90
CA ARG A 127 14.84 3.18 -2.10
C ARG A 127 13.33 3.18 -1.84
N PHE A 128 12.74 1.99 -1.80
CA PHE A 128 11.31 1.82 -1.53
C PHE A 128 11.02 0.43 -0.96
N LEU A 129 10.02 0.34 -0.09
CA LEU A 129 9.47 -0.92 0.38
C LEU A 129 8.35 -1.38 -0.56
N ARG A 130 8.58 -2.50 -1.26
CA ARG A 130 7.55 -3.18 -2.05
C ARG A 130 6.80 -4.17 -1.18
N VAL A 131 5.48 -4.02 -1.12
CA VAL A 131 4.58 -4.96 -0.45
C VAL A 131 3.77 -5.69 -1.51
N SER A 132 4.06 -6.97 -1.73
CA SER A 132 3.37 -7.80 -2.73
C SER A 132 2.50 -8.85 -2.04
N GLN A 133 1.20 -8.84 -2.36
CA GLN A 133 0.24 -9.85 -1.93
C GLN A 133 0.02 -10.87 -3.06
N THR A 134 0.15 -12.16 -2.74
CA THR A 134 -0.17 -13.28 -3.62
C THR A 134 -1.10 -14.27 -2.93
N ILE A 135 -1.90 -14.99 -3.71
CA ILE A 135 -2.71 -16.12 -3.22
C ILE A 135 -2.03 -17.40 -3.67
N THR A 136 -1.89 -18.37 -2.75
CA THR A 136 -1.34 -19.68 -3.08
C THR A 136 -2.18 -20.34 -4.18
N ARG A 137 -1.51 -21.01 -5.14
CA ARG A 137 -2.11 -21.63 -6.35
C ARG A 137 -2.53 -20.66 -7.48
N GLY A 138 -1.75 -19.61 -7.72
CA GLY A 138 -1.86 -18.82 -8.96
C GLY A 138 -3.00 -17.80 -9.01
N GLY A 139 -3.54 -17.42 -7.85
CA GLY A 139 -4.56 -16.38 -7.77
C GLY A 139 -4.05 -14.97 -8.06
N PRO A 140 -4.93 -13.95 -8.03
CA PRO A 140 -4.58 -12.58 -8.33
C PRO A 140 -3.44 -12.07 -7.46
N ARG A 141 -2.52 -11.34 -8.09
CA ARG A 141 -1.39 -10.67 -7.44
C ARG A 141 -1.65 -9.18 -7.40
N SER A 142 -1.29 -8.56 -6.28
CA SER A 142 -1.38 -7.11 -6.12
C SER A 142 -0.18 -6.62 -5.34
N GLN A 143 0.21 -5.36 -5.54
CA GLN A 143 1.35 -4.79 -4.84
C GLN A 143 1.21 -3.29 -4.67
N ILE A 144 1.83 -2.77 -3.63
CA ILE A 144 2.07 -1.34 -3.42
C ILE A 144 3.57 -1.10 -3.23
N ALA A 145 4.02 0.13 -3.46
CA ALA A 145 5.41 0.55 -3.32
C ALA A 145 5.49 1.85 -2.51
N ILE A 146 5.92 1.72 -1.26
CA ILE A 146 6.04 2.79 -0.28
C ILE A 146 7.45 3.37 -0.36
N PRO A 147 7.64 4.66 -0.68
CA PRO A 147 8.97 5.27 -0.63
C PRO A 147 9.60 5.13 0.77
N ALA A 148 10.89 4.78 0.82
CA ALA A 148 11.65 4.65 2.06
C ALA A 148 12.18 6.01 2.56
#